data_AF-A0A6P1LDW8-F1
#
_entry.id   AF-A0A6P1LDW8-F1
#
_cell.length_a   1.000
_cell.length_b   1.000
_cell.length_c   1.000
_cell.angle_alpha   90.00
_cell.angle_beta   90.00
_cell.angle_gamma   90.00
#
_symmetry.space_group_name_H-M   'P 1'
#
loop_
_entity.id
_entity.type
_entity.pdbx_description
1 polymer ?
#
loop_
_entity_poly.entity_id
_entity_poly.type
_entity_poly.pdbx_seq_one_letter_code
_entity_poly.pdbx_strand_id
1 'polypeptide(L)'
;MTFFKKRNNKTIQDTNINTLKPDLKKIKVSNSIVVGGMIAFGKSTLAKKINEAIKDSQIVFELNDEDQLMNLLLQKMYERENNLLFGSLFQLYFVLNRFQNYKNNCNNKNITIFDRSIFEDWLFAHENIVRPSVFSYYDSLWKDVAYELIYEYGVPKLYVILTGDWKLFKERLFERNRKIEIDNYKKNETYFRKLLEIYEEYMVNVCKDFGIDYILVDANKPLEEKVDIVLNKIKSITAWHKKINGTDSYKIENFINHYNFFSAKDLNSSKANEFISEINKVLDKQEITVITMLNGLEPYASKKTYDEIGNELNLSIAKIKSIEKTAVDKINQIKIKT
;
A
#
# COMPACT_ATOMS: atom_id res chain seq x y z
N MET A 1 -16.11 -66.04 -20.26
CA MET A 1 -17.17 -65.55 -19.34
C MET A 1 -16.77 -64.15 -18.87
N THR A 2 -17.32 -63.09 -19.48
CA THR A 2 -18.45 -62.27 -18.96
C THR A 2 -18.06 -61.47 -17.69
N PHE A 3 -18.24 -60.15 -17.55
CA PHE A 3 -19.29 -59.26 -18.06
C PHE A 3 -18.81 -57.81 -18.16
N PHE A 4 -19.00 -57.19 -19.34
CA PHE A 4 -19.33 -55.77 -19.47
C PHE A 4 -20.62 -55.47 -18.70
N LYS A 5 -20.67 -54.41 -17.89
CA LYS A 5 -21.93 -53.79 -17.48
C LYS A 5 -21.94 -52.31 -17.87
N LYS A 6 -22.80 -52.03 -18.86
CA LYS A 6 -23.30 -50.71 -19.27
C LYS A 6 -23.63 -49.83 -18.07
N ARG A 7 -23.25 -48.55 -18.13
CA ARG A 7 -24.06 -47.45 -17.59
C ARG A 7 -24.16 -46.32 -18.61
N ASN A 8 -25.29 -46.38 -19.33
CA ASN A 8 -26.13 -45.32 -19.86
C ASN A 8 -25.50 -43.96 -20.18
N ASN A 9 -25.45 -43.70 -21.50
CA ASN A 9 -25.59 -42.36 -22.07
C ASN A 9 -26.88 -41.71 -21.52
N LYS A 10 -26.73 -40.73 -20.63
CA LYS A 10 -27.70 -39.65 -20.49
C LYS A 10 -27.04 -38.42 -21.09
N THR A 11 -27.58 -38.00 -22.22
CA THR A 11 -27.44 -36.66 -22.79
C THR A 11 -27.68 -35.63 -21.68
N ILE A 12 -26.62 -34.95 -21.26
CA ILE A 12 -26.74 -33.72 -20.48
C ILE A 12 -27.00 -32.63 -21.51
N GLN A 13 -28.27 -32.28 -21.65
CA GLN A 13 -28.69 -31.04 -22.29
C GLN A 13 -28.13 -29.86 -21.50
N ASP A 14 -27.49 -28.94 -22.22
CA ASP A 14 -27.34 -27.51 -21.94
C ASP A 14 -27.72 -27.04 -20.54
N THR A 15 -26.88 -27.34 -19.55
CA THR A 15 -26.80 -26.49 -18.37
C THR A 15 -25.99 -25.27 -18.77
N ASN A 16 -26.68 -24.14 -18.96
CA ASN A 16 -26.08 -22.80 -19.04
C ASN A 16 -24.92 -22.70 -18.04
N ILE A 17 -23.70 -22.84 -18.54
CA ILE A 17 -22.51 -22.39 -17.84
C ILE A 17 -22.60 -20.87 -17.97
N ASN A 18 -23.36 -20.25 -17.06
CA ASN A 18 -23.12 -18.88 -16.68
C ASN A 18 -21.65 -18.85 -16.31
N THR A 19 -20.85 -18.34 -17.24
CA THR A 19 -19.44 -18.04 -17.05
C THR A 19 -19.35 -17.31 -15.73
N LEU A 20 -18.77 -17.97 -14.72
CA LEU A 20 -18.32 -17.33 -13.49
C LEU A 20 -17.26 -16.33 -13.91
N LYS A 21 -17.71 -15.15 -14.36
CA LYS A 21 -16.86 -13.98 -14.53
C LYS A 21 -16.33 -13.70 -13.13
N PRO A 22 -15.01 -13.77 -12.90
CA PRO A 22 -14.47 -13.27 -11.64
C PRO A 22 -14.83 -11.80 -11.57
N ASP A 23 -15.65 -11.45 -10.58
CA ASP A 23 -16.05 -10.08 -10.32
C ASP A 23 -14.79 -9.34 -9.83
N LEU A 24 -14.21 -8.51 -10.69
CA LEU A 24 -12.98 -7.77 -10.37
C LEU A 24 -13.32 -6.73 -9.30
N LYS A 25 -12.96 -7.04 -8.05
CA LYS A 25 -13.02 -6.06 -6.97
C LYS A 25 -12.01 -4.95 -7.28
N LYS A 26 -12.50 -3.70 -7.38
CA LYS A 26 -11.67 -2.49 -7.22
C LYS A 26 -10.69 -2.71 -6.06
N ILE A 27 -9.45 -2.20 -6.14
CA ILE A 27 -8.52 -2.16 -5.00
C ILE A 27 -9.33 -1.66 -3.80
N LYS A 28 -9.55 -2.58 -2.85
CA LYS A 28 -10.37 -2.29 -1.70
C LYS A 28 -9.58 -1.30 -0.87
N VAL A 29 -10.20 -0.18 -0.52
CA VAL A 29 -9.61 0.76 0.43
C VAL A 29 -10.23 0.46 1.77
N SER A 30 -9.41 0.12 2.74
CA SER A 30 -9.85 -0.18 4.09
C SER A 30 -10.24 1.11 4.83
N ASN A 31 -10.98 1.00 5.93
CA ASN A 31 -11.29 2.15 6.78
C ASN A 31 -10.17 2.46 7.77
N SER A 32 -8.91 2.52 7.30
CA SER A 32 -7.76 2.74 8.15
C SER A 32 -6.73 3.72 7.60
N ILE A 33 -5.86 4.18 8.50
CA ILE A 33 -4.69 5.02 8.25
C ILE A 33 -3.51 4.38 8.94
N VAL A 34 -2.32 4.47 8.34
CA VAL A 34 -1.08 3.97 8.93
C VAL A 34 -0.15 5.14 9.24
N VAL A 35 0.49 5.10 10.41
CA VAL A 35 1.61 5.98 10.75
C VAL A 35 2.88 5.16 10.85
N GLY A 36 3.71 5.23 9.80
CA GLY A 36 5.03 4.62 9.73
C GLY A 36 6.14 5.64 10.00
N GLY A 37 7.35 5.14 10.18
CA GLY A 37 8.57 5.93 10.36
C GLY A 37 9.67 5.14 11.05
N MET A 38 10.90 5.66 10.98
CA MET A 38 12.02 5.09 11.70
C MET A 38 11.75 4.97 13.22
N ILE A 39 12.47 4.07 13.88
CA ILE A 39 12.45 3.96 15.35
C ILE A 39 12.74 5.33 15.96
N ALA A 40 12.14 5.64 17.11
CA ALA A 40 12.27 6.94 17.80
C ALA A 40 11.68 8.18 17.09
N PHE A 41 11.05 8.08 15.91
CA PHE A 41 10.48 9.26 15.23
C PHE A 41 9.13 9.76 15.76
N GLY A 42 8.60 9.17 16.84
CA GLY A 42 7.38 9.67 17.50
C GLY A 42 6.06 9.24 16.85
N LYS A 43 6.05 8.11 16.12
CA LYS A 43 4.84 7.54 15.50
C LYS A 43 3.67 7.41 16.46
N SER A 44 3.87 6.73 17.60
CA SER A 44 2.82 6.51 18.60
C SER A 44 2.26 7.83 19.15
N THR A 45 3.11 8.85 19.31
CA THR A 45 2.70 10.20 19.72
C THR A 45 1.85 10.88 18.65
N LEU A 46 2.26 10.80 17.39
CA LEU A 46 1.48 11.35 16.27
C LEU A 46 0.15 10.61 16.10
N ALA A 47 0.14 9.27 16.17
CA ALA A 47 -1.06 8.45 16.11
C ALA A 47 -2.07 8.83 17.21
N LYS A 48 -1.60 9.05 18.45
CA LYS A 48 -2.42 9.54 19.57
C LYS A 48 -3.06 10.89 19.26
N LYS A 49 -2.28 11.86 18.75
CA LYS A 49 -2.81 13.17 18.41
C LYS A 49 -3.79 13.16 17.23
N ILE A 50 -3.54 12.35 16.21
CA ILE A 50 -4.50 12.16 15.12
C ILE A 50 -5.81 11.57 15.65
N ASN A 51 -5.73 10.60 16.56
CA ASN A 51 -6.90 9.98 17.17
C ASN A 51 -7.73 10.97 18.01
N GLU A 52 -7.07 11.84 18.77
CA GLU A 52 -7.72 12.92 19.52
C GLU A 52 -8.48 13.88 18.58
N ALA A 53 -7.93 14.15 17.39
CA ALA A 53 -8.53 15.04 16.41
C ALA A 53 -9.63 14.40 15.56
N ILE A 54 -9.59 13.08 15.33
CA ILE A 54 -10.59 12.34 14.56
C ILE A 54 -11.58 11.69 15.51
N LYS A 55 -12.77 12.28 15.59
CA LYS A 55 -13.85 11.80 16.45
C LYS A 55 -14.13 10.30 16.24
N ASP A 56 -14.25 9.59 17.36
CA ASP A 56 -14.60 8.16 17.45
C ASP A 56 -13.60 7.20 16.79
N SER A 57 -12.45 7.70 16.32
CA SER A 57 -11.37 6.83 15.81
C SER A 57 -10.75 5.98 16.92
N GLN A 58 -10.06 4.92 16.51
CA GLN A 58 -9.33 4.03 17.40
C GLN A 58 -7.89 3.87 16.95
N ILE A 59 -7.02 3.52 17.90
CA ILE A 59 -5.60 3.26 17.64
C ILE A 59 -5.29 1.81 17.91
N VAL A 60 -4.53 1.20 17.01
CA VAL A 60 -3.87 -0.07 17.24
C VAL A 60 -2.37 0.19 17.37
N PHE A 61 -1.85 0.03 18.59
CA PHE A 61 -0.42 0.17 18.86
C PHE A 61 0.32 -1.12 18.45
N GLU A 62 1.53 -0.95 17.90
CA GLU A 62 2.41 -2.08 17.58
C GLU A 62 2.90 -2.79 18.85
N LEU A 63 3.25 -2.01 19.87
CA LEU A 63 3.90 -2.51 21.07
C LEU A 63 2.91 -2.51 22.23
N ASN A 64 2.84 -3.65 22.92
CA ASN A 64 2.16 -3.81 24.18
C ASN A 64 3.19 -4.09 25.28
N ASP A 65 3.41 -3.13 26.18
CA ASP A 65 4.41 -3.28 27.26
C ASP A 65 4.08 -4.44 28.22
N GLU A 66 2.83 -4.92 28.24
CA GLU A 66 2.41 -6.09 29.02
C GLU A 66 2.69 -7.43 28.33
N ASP A 67 3.04 -7.42 27.03
CA ASP A 67 3.37 -8.64 26.29
C ASP A 67 4.79 -9.13 26.61
N GLN A 68 4.87 -10.10 27.52
CA GLN A 68 6.13 -10.69 27.97
C GLN A 68 6.93 -11.35 26.83
N LEU A 69 6.26 -11.98 25.87
CA LEU A 69 6.92 -12.65 24.74
C LEU A 69 7.53 -11.61 23.80
N MET A 70 6.76 -10.58 23.45
CA MET A 70 7.23 -9.46 22.63
C MET A 70 8.46 -8.80 23.26
N ASN A 71 8.40 -8.50 24.55
CA ASN A 71 9.49 -7.86 25.29
C ASN A 71 10.75 -8.73 25.30
N LEU A 72 10.60 -10.04 25.52
CA LEU A 72 11.71 -10.99 25.46
C LEU A 72 12.33 -11.06 24.06
N LEU A 73 11.50 -11.17 23.01
CA LEU A 73 11.98 -11.23 21.64
C LEU A 73 12.70 -9.94 21.23
N LEU A 74 12.15 -8.77 21.61
CA LEU A 74 12.77 -7.47 21.37
C LEU A 74 14.12 -7.34 22.07
N GLN A 75 14.17 -7.74 23.34
CA GLN A 75 15.41 -7.76 24.13
C GLN A 75 16.46 -8.64 23.45
N LYS A 76 16.12 -9.89 23.14
CA LYS A 76 17.06 -10.86 22.55
C LYS A 76 17.53 -10.44 21.16
N MET A 77 16.65 -9.85 20.35
CA MET A 77 17.01 -9.29 19.05
C MET A 77 18.06 -8.17 19.19
N TYR A 78 17.89 -7.25 20.14
CA TYR A 78 18.83 -6.15 20.36
C TYR A 78 20.14 -6.57 21.05
N GLU A 79 20.12 -7.57 21.92
CA GLU A 79 21.33 -8.13 22.55
C GLU A 79 22.30 -8.73 21.52
N ARG A 80 21.78 -9.06 20.33
CA ARG A 80 22.44 -9.73 19.21
C ARG A 80 22.94 -11.14 19.53
N GLU A 81 22.39 -11.76 20.57
CA GLU A 81 22.63 -13.15 20.92
C GLU A 81 21.89 -14.05 19.94
N ASN A 82 22.54 -15.08 19.39
CA ASN A 82 21.92 -16.05 18.47
C ASN A 82 21.05 -15.36 17.39
N ASN A 83 21.63 -14.39 16.69
CA ASN A 83 20.95 -13.53 15.70
C ASN A 83 20.12 -14.31 14.67
N LEU A 84 20.58 -15.52 14.31
CA LEU A 84 19.86 -16.39 13.38
C LEU A 84 18.46 -16.75 13.92
N LEU A 85 18.38 -17.11 15.20
CA LEU A 85 17.15 -17.52 15.85
C LEU A 85 16.27 -16.32 16.19
N PHE A 86 16.79 -15.39 16.99
CA PHE A 86 15.96 -14.32 17.56
C PHE A 86 15.60 -13.24 16.54
N GLY A 87 16.45 -12.96 15.56
CA GLY A 87 16.09 -12.10 14.43
C GLY A 87 14.89 -12.66 13.68
N SER A 88 14.92 -13.95 13.34
CA SER A 88 13.84 -14.61 12.58
C SER A 88 12.55 -14.74 13.40
N LEU A 89 12.63 -15.16 14.67
CA LEU A 89 11.46 -15.29 15.54
C LEU A 89 10.79 -13.95 15.82
N PHE A 90 11.58 -12.90 16.03
CA PHE A 90 11.07 -11.55 16.21
C PHE A 90 10.24 -11.12 14.98
N GLN A 91 10.80 -11.25 13.78
CA GLN A 91 10.09 -10.86 12.55
C GLN A 91 8.84 -11.71 12.30
N LEU A 92 8.89 -13.02 12.58
CA LEU A 92 7.72 -13.89 12.45
C LEU A 92 6.61 -13.50 13.44
N TYR A 93 6.96 -13.14 14.67
CA TYR A 93 5.99 -12.65 15.65
C TYR A 93 5.32 -11.34 15.18
N PHE A 94 6.11 -10.38 14.71
CA PHE A 94 5.58 -9.08 14.25
C PHE A 94 4.74 -9.18 12.98
N VAL A 95 5.15 -9.96 11.98
CA VAL A 95 4.36 -10.12 10.74
C VAL A 95 2.97 -10.70 11.04
N LEU A 96 2.90 -11.73 11.90
CA LEU A 96 1.66 -12.39 12.27
C LEU A 96 0.76 -11.47 13.10
N ASN A 97 1.33 -10.76 14.08
CA ASN A 97 0.55 -9.83 14.89
C ASN A 97 0.03 -8.65 14.08
N ARG A 98 0.86 -8.05 13.21
CA ARG A 98 0.42 -6.97 12.32
C ARG A 98 -0.66 -7.43 11.37
N PHE A 99 -0.55 -8.65 10.84
CA PHE A 99 -1.61 -9.25 10.02
C PHE A 99 -2.92 -9.39 10.79
N GLN A 100 -2.91 -10.02 11.97
CA GLN A 100 -4.12 -10.22 12.79
C GLN A 100 -4.74 -8.88 13.20
N ASN A 101 -3.90 -7.94 13.66
CA ASN A 101 -4.35 -6.61 14.03
C ASN A 101 -4.99 -5.86 12.85
N TYR A 102 -4.39 -5.95 11.67
CA TYR A 102 -4.96 -5.31 10.48
C TYR A 102 -6.28 -5.98 10.10
N LYS A 103 -6.30 -7.31 9.95
CA LYS A 103 -7.48 -8.11 9.65
C LYS A 103 -8.67 -7.77 10.57
N ASN A 104 -8.42 -7.69 11.87
CA ASN A 104 -9.47 -7.49 12.86
C ASN A 104 -9.96 -6.04 12.96
N ASN A 105 -9.15 -5.05 12.57
CA ASN A 105 -9.45 -3.64 12.87
C ASN A 105 -9.55 -2.70 11.66
N CYS A 106 -9.04 -3.08 10.49
CA CYS A 106 -8.91 -2.16 9.35
C CYS A 106 -10.24 -1.70 8.74
N ASN A 107 -11.34 -2.45 8.93
CA ASN A 107 -12.65 -2.17 8.35
C ASN A 107 -13.73 -1.94 9.42
N ASN A 108 -13.33 -1.51 10.61
CA ASN A 108 -14.26 -1.11 11.65
C ASN A 108 -15.11 0.10 11.20
N LYS A 109 -16.27 0.28 11.86
CA LYS A 109 -17.20 1.40 11.57
C LYS A 109 -16.50 2.76 11.65
N ASN A 110 -15.64 2.93 12.66
CA ASN A 110 -14.84 4.12 12.84
C ASN A 110 -13.44 3.91 12.25
N ILE A 111 -12.77 5.00 11.86
CA ILE A 111 -11.41 4.95 11.31
C ILE A 111 -10.47 4.32 12.33
N THR A 112 -9.64 3.39 11.85
CA THR A 112 -8.56 2.79 12.63
C THR A 112 -7.22 3.40 12.24
N ILE A 113 -6.43 3.82 13.23
CA ILE A 113 -5.08 4.34 13.06
C ILE A 113 -4.11 3.25 13.53
N PHE A 114 -3.27 2.76 12.64
CA PHE A 114 -2.23 1.78 12.96
C PHE A 114 -0.89 2.49 13.20
N ASP A 115 -0.29 2.24 14.37
CA ASP A 115 1.12 2.56 14.62
C ASP A 115 1.97 1.47 13.96
N ARG A 116 2.50 1.78 12.76
CA ARG A 116 3.07 0.86 11.76
C ARG A 116 2.11 -0.09 11.06
N SER A 117 2.59 -0.66 9.96
CA SER A 117 1.87 -1.71 9.23
C SER A 117 2.77 -2.87 8.82
N ILE A 118 2.14 -3.91 8.28
CA ILE A 118 2.84 -5.06 7.70
C ILE A 118 3.81 -4.66 6.59
N PHE A 119 3.54 -3.56 5.89
CA PHE A 119 4.30 -3.15 4.72
C PHE A 119 5.77 -2.80 5.03
N GLU A 120 6.05 -2.33 6.24
CA GLU A 120 7.40 -2.04 6.72
C GLU A 120 8.15 -3.29 7.18
N ASP A 121 7.46 -4.41 7.44
CA ASP A 121 8.04 -5.56 8.13
C ASP A 121 9.15 -6.22 7.32
N TRP A 122 8.97 -6.29 6.00
CA TRP A 122 9.98 -6.78 5.09
C TRP A 122 11.32 -6.06 5.25
N LEU A 123 11.29 -4.74 5.45
CA LEU A 123 12.51 -3.95 5.64
C LEU A 123 13.23 -4.33 6.93
N PHE A 124 12.48 -4.48 8.02
CA PHE A 124 13.05 -4.92 9.30
C PHE A 124 13.57 -6.35 9.21
N ALA A 125 12.90 -7.22 8.47
CA ALA A 125 13.34 -8.58 8.26
C ALA A 125 14.59 -8.68 7.40
N HIS A 126 14.70 -7.88 6.35
CA HIS A 126 15.89 -7.80 5.51
C HIS A 126 17.13 -7.45 6.33
N GLU A 127 17.00 -6.49 7.26
CA GLU A 127 18.13 -6.05 8.08
C GLU A 127 18.41 -6.95 9.30
N ASN A 128 17.44 -7.74 9.78
CA ASN A 128 17.62 -8.60 10.97
C ASN A 128 17.86 -10.08 10.65
N ILE A 129 17.36 -10.60 9.53
CA ILE A 129 17.53 -12.00 9.15
C ILE A 129 18.82 -12.15 8.35
N VAL A 130 19.90 -12.42 9.07
CA VAL A 130 21.26 -12.49 8.51
C VAL A 130 21.49 -13.65 7.53
N ARG A 131 20.66 -14.70 7.57
CA ARG A 131 20.82 -15.89 6.71
C ARG A 131 19.96 -15.78 5.46
N PRO A 132 20.54 -15.71 4.24
CA PRO A 132 19.79 -15.49 3.01
C PRO A 132 18.69 -16.52 2.75
N SER A 133 18.92 -17.80 3.06
CA SER A 133 17.91 -18.85 2.86
C SER A 133 16.71 -18.69 3.79
N VAL A 134 16.92 -18.18 5.00
CA VAL A 134 15.84 -17.91 5.97
C VAL A 134 15.09 -16.64 5.55
N PHE A 135 15.83 -15.62 5.10
CA PHE A 135 15.21 -14.42 4.57
C PHE A 135 14.36 -14.70 3.32
N SER A 136 14.84 -15.53 2.39
CA SER A 136 14.06 -15.91 1.19
C SER A 136 12.74 -16.62 1.54
N TYR A 137 12.74 -17.45 2.60
CA TYR A 137 11.52 -18.06 3.11
C TYR A 137 10.58 -17.00 3.72
N TYR A 138 11.12 -16.11 4.56
CA TYR A 138 10.36 -15.02 5.14
C TYR A 138 9.78 -14.07 4.06
N ASP A 139 10.55 -13.72 3.03
CA ASP A 139 10.13 -12.88 1.91
C ASP A 139 8.91 -13.48 1.20
N SER A 140 8.93 -14.79 0.95
CA SER A 140 7.78 -15.50 0.36
C SER A 140 6.56 -15.45 1.28
N LEU A 141 6.74 -15.73 2.57
CA LEU A 141 5.67 -15.65 3.57
C LEU A 141 5.08 -14.24 3.65
N TRP A 142 5.92 -13.21 3.77
CA TRP A 142 5.49 -11.83 3.89
C TRP A 142 4.70 -11.40 2.65
N LYS A 143 5.14 -11.78 1.44
CA LYS A 143 4.41 -11.50 0.20
C LYS A 143 3.01 -12.10 0.23
N ASP A 144 2.89 -13.37 0.58
CA ASP A 144 1.59 -14.06 0.64
C ASP A 144 0.65 -13.39 1.65
N VAL A 145 1.15 -13.06 2.84
CA VAL A 145 0.37 -12.39 3.89
C VAL A 145 -0.05 -10.97 3.47
N ALA A 146 0.85 -10.21 2.85
CA ALA A 146 0.56 -8.87 2.34
C ALA A 146 -0.48 -8.92 1.21
N TYR A 147 -0.35 -9.87 0.28
CA TYR A 147 -1.32 -10.07 -0.81
C TYR A 147 -2.70 -10.47 -0.28
N GLU A 148 -2.77 -11.43 0.65
CA GLU A 148 -4.03 -11.82 1.29
C GLU A 148 -4.68 -10.60 1.95
N LEU A 149 -3.89 -9.82 2.70
CA LEU A 149 -4.38 -8.66 3.42
C LEU A 149 -4.98 -7.62 2.47
N ILE A 150 -4.28 -7.31 1.38
CA ILE A 150 -4.77 -6.35 0.38
C ILE A 150 -6.01 -6.88 -0.32
N TYR A 151 -6.02 -8.13 -0.72
CA TYR A 151 -7.12 -8.72 -1.49
C TYR A 151 -8.41 -8.81 -0.66
N GLU A 152 -8.31 -9.29 0.59
CA GLU A 152 -9.46 -9.51 1.46
C GLU A 152 -9.92 -8.22 2.16
N TYR A 153 -8.96 -7.43 2.65
CA TYR A 153 -9.25 -6.32 3.57
C TYR A 153 -9.00 -4.94 2.97
N GLY A 154 -8.16 -4.85 1.94
CA GLY A 154 -7.84 -3.61 1.26
C GLY A 154 -6.64 -2.88 1.81
N VAL A 155 -6.11 -1.92 1.06
CA VAL A 155 -5.01 -1.01 1.46
C VAL A 155 -5.52 0.12 2.35
N PRO A 156 -4.69 0.70 3.24
CA PRO A 156 -5.09 1.86 4.03
C PRO A 156 -5.41 3.07 3.15
N LYS A 157 -6.29 3.96 3.65
CA LYS A 157 -6.64 5.23 2.98
C LYS A 157 -5.46 6.18 2.87
N LEU A 158 -4.57 6.13 3.84
CA LEU A 158 -3.41 7.00 3.91
C LEU A 158 -2.29 6.30 4.66
N TYR A 159 -1.10 6.41 4.11
CA TYR A 159 0.15 6.07 4.76
C TYR A 159 0.92 7.34 5.11
N VAL A 160 1.08 7.62 6.40
CA VAL A 160 1.91 8.73 6.91
C VAL A 160 3.32 8.21 7.13
N ILE A 161 4.28 8.70 6.36
CA ILE A 161 5.70 8.31 6.44
C ILE A 161 6.44 9.41 7.20
N LEU A 162 6.81 9.15 8.45
CA LEU A 162 7.68 10.05 9.20
C LEU A 162 9.13 9.93 8.73
N THR A 163 9.67 11.03 8.24
CA THR A 163 11.06 11.16 7.75
C THR A 163 11.88 12.03 8.71
N GLY A 164 13.21 11.96 8.63
CA GLY A 164 14.08 12.68 9.55
C GLY A 164 15.53 12.25 9.38
N ASP A 165 16.42 12.86 10.16
CA ASP A 165 17.86 12.61 10.04
C ASP A 165 18.42 11.79 11.21
N TRP A 166 19.70 11.43 11.08
CA TRP A 166 20.41 10.64 12.08
C TRP A 166 20.60 11.37 13.42
N LYS A 167 20.64 12.71 13.39
CA LYS A 167 20.79 13.52 14.60
C LYS A 167 19.51 13.42 15.43
N LEU A 168 18.37 13.66 14.82
CA LEU A 168 17.05 13.52 15.43
C LEU A 168 16.82 12.10 15.96
N PHE A 169 17.20 11.08 15.18
CA PHE A 169 17.10 9.68 15.60
C PHE A 169 17.82 9.46 16.93
N LYS A 170 19.10 9.84 17.02
CA LYS A 170 19.90 9.64 18.23
C LYS A 170 19.33 10.40 19.41
N GLU A 171 19.03 11.68 19.23
CA GLU A 171 18.46 12.54 20.29
C GLU A 171 17.21 11.87 20.90
N ARG A 172 16.24 11.50 20.06
CA ARG A 172 15.00 10.88 20.53
C ARG A 172 15.18 9.48 21.08
N LEU A 173 16.12 8.69 20.55
CA LEU A 173 16.38 7.34 21.05
C LEU A 173 16.80 7.37 22.52
N PHE A 174 17.70 8.29 22.88
CA PHE A 174 18.18 8.44 24.26
C PHE A 174 17.16 9.15 25.16
N GLU A 175 16.35 10.07 24.65
CA GLU A 175 15.26 10.71 25.41
C GLU A 175 14.14 9.74 25.78
N ARG A 176 13.87 8.74 24.92
CA ARG A 176 12.77 7.77 25.11
C ARG A 176 12.96 6.85 26.34
N ASN A 177 14.16 6.84 26.92
CA ASN A 177 14.55 6.10 28.13
C ASN A 177 14.20 4.59 28.10
N ARG A 178 14.17 3.98 26.91
CA ARG A 178 13.99 2.52 26.76
C ARG A 178 15.32 1.82 26.96
N LYS A 179 15.52 1.34 28.18
CA LYS A 179 16.77 0.71 28.63
C LYS A 179 17.34 -0.32 27.64
N ILE A 180 16.51 -1.22 27.09
CA ILE A 180 16.94 -2.24 26.12
C ILE A 180 17.55 -1.62 24.85
N GLU A 181 16.91 -0.60 24.28
CA GLU A 181 17.36 0.07 23.05
C GLU A 181 18.66 0.85 23.31
N ILE A 182 18.75 1.52 24.48
CA ILE A 182 19.90 2.33 24.90
C ILE A 182 21.11 1.46 25.24
N ASP A 183 20.93 0.44 26.08
CA ASP A 183 22.01 -0.46 26.53
C ASP A 183 22.66 -1.19 25.36
N ASN A 184 21.88 -1.47 24.31
CA ASN A 184 22.35 -2.14 23.11
C ASN A 184 22.61 -1.20 21.92
N TYR A 185 22.51 0.13 22.09
CA TYR A 185 22.65 1.09 20.99
C TYR A 185 23.94 0.86 20.18
N LYS A 186 25.10 0.75 20.86
CA LYS A 186 26.40 0.58 20.20
C LYS A 186 26.45 -0.66 19.31
N LYS A 187 25.82 -1.76 19.74
CA LYS A 187 25.75 -3.02 18.96
C LYS A 187 24.85 -2.90 17.72
N ASN A 188 23.92 -1.94 17.74
CA ASN A 188 22.85 -1.79 16.76
C ASN A 188 23.00 -0.55 15.88
N GLU A 189 24.06 0.26 16.07
CA GLU A 189 24.23 1.52 15.34
C GLU A 189 24.22 1.31 13.82
N THR A 190 24.97 0.33 13.31
CA THR A 190 25.00 0.01 11.87
C THR A 190 23.62 -0.37 11.34
N TYR A 191 22.88 -1.17 12.11
CA TYR A 191 21.50 -1.56 11.77
C TYR A 191 20.58 -0.33 11.70
N PHE A 192 20.65 0.55 12.70
CA PHE A 192 19.83 1.76 12.70
C PHE A 192 20.17 2.72 11.56
N ARG A 193 21.46 2.86 11.22
CA ARG A 193 21.89 3.71 10.10
C ARG A 193 21.37 3.20 8.76
N LYS A 194 21.52 1.90 8.51
CA LYS A 194 21.01 1.26 7.28
C LYS A 194 19.51 1.45 7.16
N LEU A 195 18.77 1.14 8.22
CA LEU A 195 17.32 1.34 8.22
C LEU A 195 16.95 2.79 7.90
N LEU A 196 17.58 3.77 8.54
CA LEU A 196 17.28 5.18 8.29
C LEU A 196 17.56 5.57 6.84
N GLU A 197 18.66 5.09 6.27
CA GLU A 197 19.08 5.38 4.89
C GLU A 197 18.05 4.87 3.86
N ILE A 198 17.52 3.67 4.06
CA ILE A 198 16.65 3.01 3.07
C ILE A 198 15.15 3.19 3.32
N TYR A 199 14.74 3.58 4.53
CA TYR A 199 13.34 3.53 4.97
C TYR A 199 12.40 4.38 4.10
N GLU A 200 12.78 5.63 3.83
CA GLU A 200 11.93 6.56 3.09
C GLU A 200 11.67 6.08 1.68
N GLU A 201 12.74 5.77 0.93
CA GLU A 201 12.64 5.29 -0.45
C GLU A 201 11.85 3.98 -0.53
N TYR A 202 12.16 3.02 0.35
CA TYR A 202 11.45 1.75 0.42
C TYR A 202 9.95 1.96 0.63
N MET A 203 9.56 2.78 1.60
CA MET A 203 8.14 3.00 1.90
C MET A 203 7.40 3.78 0.82
N VAL A 204 8.06 4.72 0.16
CA VAL A 204 7.50 5.42 -1.00
C VAL A 204 7.24 4.43 -2.14
N ASN A 205 8.18 3.53 -2.43
CA ASN A 205 8.02 2.53 -3.48
C ASN A 205 6.90 1.54 -3.17
N VAL A 206 6.85 1.03 -1.94
CA VAL A 206 5.73 0.20 -1.46
C VAL A 206 4.37 0.90 -1.64
N CYS A 207 4.26 2.17 -1.26
CA CYS A 207 3.00 2.89 -1.41
C CYS A 207 2.62 3.05 -2.88
N LYS A 208 3.59 3.29 -3.78
CA LYS A 208 3.35 3.33 -5.23
C LYS A 208 2.92 1.97 -5.78
N ASP A 209 3.63 0.90 -5.44
CA ASP A 209 3.41 -0.45 -5.96
C ASP A 209 2.03 -0.99 -5.58
N PHE A 210 1.56 -0.66 -4.38
CA PHE A 210 0.24 -1.07 -3.89
C PHE A 210 -0.87 -0.02 -4.11
N GLY A 211 -0.57 1.11 -4.75
CA GLY A 211 -1.55 2.18 -5.00
C GLY A 211 -2.09 2.83 -3.73
N ILE A 212 -1.26 2.92 -2.68
CA ILE A 212 -1.60 3.52 -1.38
C ILE A 212 -1.32 5.02 -1.44
N ASP A 213 -2.33 5.83 -1.11
CA ASP A 213 -2.13 7.25 -0.85
C ASP A 213 -1.13 7.45 0.30
N TYR A 214 -0.11 8.27 0.11
CA TYR A 214 0.89 8.53 1.14
C TYR A 214 1.24 10.01 1.30
N ILE A 215 1.90 10.33 2.40
CA ILE A 215 2.44 11.64 2.71
C ILE A 215 3.75 11.52 3.49
N LEU A 216 4.75 12.30 3.10
CA LEU A 216 5.98 12.46 3.86
C LEU A 216 5.80 13.57 4.90
N VAL A 217 6.17 13.30 6.14
CA VAL A 217 6.06 14.24 7.26
C VAL A 217 7.40 14.31 7.98
N ASP A 218 8.03 15.48 7.95
CA ASP A 218 9.29 15.71 8.66
C ASP A 218 9.08 15.61 10.19
N ALA A 219 9.75 14.64 10.80
CA ALA A 219 9.65 14.35 12.22
C ALA A 219 10.21 15.48 13.09
N ASN A 220 11.07 16.37 12.56
CA ASN A 220 11.57 17.56 13.25
C ASN A 220 10.50 18.64 13.46
N LYS A 221 9.44 18.64 12.64
CA LYS A 221 8.36 19.63 12.77
C LYS A 221 7.65 19.52 14.12
N PRO A 222 7.13 20.64 14.65
CA PRO A 222 6.25 20.64 15.82
C PRO A 222 5.11 19.65 15.68
N LEU A 223 4.69 19.07 16.80
CA LEU A 223 3.65 18.03 16.80
C LEU A 223 2.33 18.52 16.18
N GLU A 224 1.88 19.71 16.55
CA GLU A 224 0.65 20.31 16.02
C GLU A 224 0.73 20.51 14.50
N GLU A 225 1.86 20.99 13.98
CA GLU A 225 2.06 21.15 12.53
C GLU A 225 1.98 19.80 11.79
N LYS A 226 2.58 18.73 12.35
CA LYS A 226 2.50 17.39 11.78
C LYS A 226 1.07 16.86 11.75
N VAL A 227 0.30 17.12 12.81
CA VAL A 227 -1.12 16.74 12.89
C VAL A 227 -1.92 17.48 11.83
N ASP A 228 -1.73 18.79 11.68
CA ASP A 228 -2.41 19.60 10.67
C ASP A 228 -2.12 19.12 9.24
N ILE A 229 -0.86 18.81 8.94
CA ILE A 229 -0.45 18.25 7.65
C ILE A 229 -1.22 16.95 7.35
N VAL A 230 -1.27 16.03 8.32
CA VAL A 230 -1.98 14.75 8.16
C VAL A 230 -3.48 14.95 8.01
N LEU A 231 -4.11 15.77 8.87
CA LEU A 231 -5.55 16.03 8.83
C LEU A 231 -5.98 16.69 7.51
N ASN A 232 -5.16 17.61 6.98
CA ASN A 232 -5.42 18.24 5.69
C ASN A 232 -5.33 17.24 4.54
N LYS A 233 -4.35 16.32 4.56
CA LYS A 233 -4.28 15.22 3.57
C LYS A 233 -5.49 14.30 3.68
N ILE A 234 -5.93 13.92 4.88
CA ILE A 234 -7.14 13.10 5.08
C ILE A 234 -8.39 13.79 4.53
N LYS A 235 -8.56 15.10 4.78
CA LYS A 235 -9.67 15.90 4.23
C LYS A 235 -9.65 15.89 2.71
N SER A 236 -8.47 16.07 2.09
CA SER A 236 -8.33 16.05 0.62
C SER A 236 -8.74 14.71 0.01
N ILE A 237 -8.32 13.58 0.62
CA ILE A 237 -8.68 12.23 0.18
C ILE A 237 -10.18 11.96 0.36
N THR A 238 -10.75 12.42 1.47
CA THR A 238 -12.18 12.23 1.76
C THR A 238 -13.05 13.06 0.80
N ALA A 239 -12.65 14.29 0.51
CA ALA A 239 -13.32 15.13 -0.48
C ALA A 239 -13.26 14.51 -1.89
N TRP A 240 -12.10 13.97 -2.26
CA TRP A 240 -11.91 13.23 -3.52
C TRP A 240 -12.81 12.00 -3.61
N HIS A 241 -12.85 11.15 -2.58
CA HIS A 241 -13.74 9.97 -2.56
C HIS A 241 -15.23 10.34 -2.61
N LYS A 242 -15.64 11.44 -1.97
CA LYS A 242 -17.03 11.95 -2.10
C LYS A 242 -17.34 12.42 -3.51
N LYS A 243 -16.37 13.04 -4.20
CA LYS A 243 -16.51 13.49 -5.60
C LYS A 243 -16.62 12.32 -6.57
N ILE A 244 -15.89 11.22 -6.33
CA ILE A 244 -15.93 10.00 -7.16
C ILE A 244 -17.25 9.24 -7.07
N ASN A 245 -17.88 9.23 -5.90
CA ASN A 245 -19.18 8.56 -5.73
C ASN A 245 -20.36 9.39 -6.31
N GLY A 246 -20.09 10.59 -6.83
CA GLY A 246 -21.00 11.36 -7.66
C GLY A 246 -20.63 11.24 -9.15
N THR A 247 -21.24 10.26 -9.85
CA THR A 247 -21.42 10.17 -11.32
C THR A 247 -20.25 10.58 -12.25
N ASP A 248 -19.53 9.54 -12.75
CA ASP A 248 -19.21 9.26 -14.17
C ASP A 248 -18.28 10.15 -15.05
N SER A 249 -17.26 10.85 -14.53
CA SER A 249 -16.20 11.41 -15.43
C SER A 249 -14.75 11.32 -14.94
N TYR A 250 -14.52 10.81 -13.73
CA TYR A 250 -13.30 11.11 -12.97
C TYR A 250 -12.05 10.24 -13.26
N LYS A 251 -12.12 9.25 -14.16
CA LYS A 251 -11.02 8.27 -14.34
C LYS A 251 -9.97 8.69 -15.37
N ILE A 252 -10.31 9.55 -16.33
CA ILE A 252 -9.37 10.08 -17.33
C ILE A 252 -8.43 11.14 -16.71
N GLU A 253 -8.89 11.88 -15.69
CA GLU A 253 -8.08 12.87 -14.95
C GLU A 253 -6.80 12.27 -14.35
N ASN A 254 -6.86 11.04 -13.83
CA ASN A 254 -5.69 10.37 -13.24
C ASN A 254 -4.65 9.99 -14.30
N PHE A 255 -5.09 9.58 -15.48
CA PHE A 255 -4.19 9.35 -16.62
C PHE A 255 -3.54 10.67 -17.07
N ILE A 256 -4.32 11.74 -17.19
CA ILE A 256 -3.84 13.07 -17.57
C ILE A 256 -2.77 13.59 -16.59
N ASN A 257 -2.98 13.39 -15.29
CA ASN A 257 -2.04 13.74 -14.22
C ASN A 257 -0.74 12.97 -14.32
N HIS A 258 -0.83 11.66 -14.54
CA HIS A 258 0.33 10.78 -14.62
C HIS A 258 1.29 11.19 -15.75
N TYR A 259 0.74 11.61 -16.90
CA TYR A 259 1.53 12.03 -18.06
C TYR A 259 1.90 13.53 -18.06
N ASN A 260 1.72 14.24 -16.94
CA ASN A 260 2.05 15.67 -16.78
C ASN A 260 1.45 16.55 -17.91
N PHE A 261 0.21 16.28 -18.33
CA PHE A 261 -0.45 17.11 -19.33
C PHE A 261 -0.83 18.49 -18.76
N PHE A 262 -1.02 18.59 -17.44
CA PHE A 262 -1.30 19.83 -16.72
C PHE A 262 -0.37 19.99 -15.52
N SER A 263 -0.10 21.24 -15.13
CA SER A 263 0.53 21.51 -13.83
C SER A 263 -0.49 21.26 -12.71
N ALA A 264 -0.01 20.96 -11.49
CA ALA A 264 -0.89 20.70 -10.34
C ALA A 264 -1.88 21.85 -10.01
N LYS A 265 -1.60 23.07 -10.49
CA LYS A 265 -2.49 24.24 -10.34
C LYS A 265 -3.62 24.29 -11.38
N ASP A 266 -3.46 23.63 -12.53
CA ASP A 266 -4.39 23.75 -13.67
C ASP A 266 -5.51 22.68 -13.65
N LEU A 267 -5.41 21.69 -12.76
CA LEU A 267 -6.33 20.54 -12.70
C LEU A 267 -7.77 20.86 -12.33
N ASN A 268 -7.98 21.96 -11.60
CA ASN A 268 -9.33 22.45 -11.25
C ASN A 268 -9.78 23.60 -12.16
N SER A 269 -9.09 23.84 -13.28
CA SER A 269 -9.42 24.93 -14.20
C SER A 269 -10.45 24.49 -15.25
N SER A 270 -11.15 25.46 -15.87
CA SER A 270 -12.05 25.17 -17.00
C SER A 270 -11.33 24.50 -18.17
N LYS A 271 -10.01 24.72 -18.31
CA LYS A 271 -9.18 24.13 -19.37
C LYS A 271 -9.00 22.61 -19.20
N ALA A 272 -8.89 22.12 -17.95
CA ALA A 272 -8.80 20.69 -17.69
C ALA A 272 -10.11 19.99 -18.09
N ASN A 273 -11.26 20.57 -17.73
CA ASN A 273 -12.58 20.05 -18.11
C ASN A 273 -12.80 20.06 -19.63
N GLU A 274 -12.36 21.10 -20.32
CA GLU A 274 -12.41 21.19 -21.79
C GLU A 274 -11.53 20.13 -22.45
N PHE A 275 -10.31 19.93 -21.96
CA PHE A 275 -9.41 18.88 -22.46
C PHE A 275 -9.94 17.46 -22.20
N ILE A 276 -10.54 17.20 -21.04
CA ILE A 276 -11.21 15.92 -20.74
C ILE A 276 -12.41 15.72 -21.68
N SER A 277 -13.16 16.77 -21.99
CA SER A 277 -14.26 16.71 -22.95
C SER A 277 -13.75 16.36 -24.35
N GLU A 278 -12.64 16.94 -24.79
CA GLU A 278 -12.01 16.62 -26.08
C GLU A 278 -11.48 15.18 -26.12
N ILE A 279 -10.84 14.70 -25.06
CA ILE A 279 -10.37 13.30 -24.96
C ILE A 279 -11.54 12.33 -25.10
N ASN A 280 -12.67 12.58 -24.41
CA ASN A 280 -13.86 11.74 -24.50
C ASN A 280 -14.51 11.75 -25.91
N LYS A 281 -14.21 12.74 -26.75
CA LYS A 281 -14.69 12.79 -28.15
C LYS A 281 -13.80 11.98 -29.10
N VAL A 282 -12.49 11.88 -28.85
CA VAL A 282 -11.54 11.22 -29.76
C VAL A 282 -11.21 9.78 -29.40
N LEU A 283 -11.36 9.41 -28.12
CA LEU A 283 -11.17 8.04 -27.68
C LEU A 283 -12.46 7.24 -27.84
N ASP A 284 -12.33 6.02 -28.34
CA ASP A 284 -13.44 5.08 -28.33
C ASP A 284 -13.62 4.43 -26.94
N LYS A 285 -14.75 3.73 -26.77
CA LYS A 285 -15.10 3.10 -25.50
C LYS A 285 -14.04 2.08 -25.04
N GLN A 286 -13.43 1.36 -25.97
CA GLN A 286 -12.44 0.32 -25.66
C GLN A 286 -11.10 0.94 -25.24
N GLU A 287 -10.67 2.02 -25.89
CA GLU A 287 -9.51 2.83 -25.52
C GLU A 287 -9.68 3.47 -24.14
N ILE A 288 -10.84 4.06 -23.87
CA ILE A 288 -11.16 4.62 -22.54
C ILE A 288 -11.10 3.52 -21.48
N THR A 289 -11.66 2.33 -21.76
CA THR A 289 -11.63 1.22 -20.80
C THR A 289 -10.20 0.73 -20.55
N VAL A 290 -9.38 0.53 -21.58
CA VAL A 290 -7.97 0.12 -21.42
C VAL A 290 -7.18 1.15 -20.62
N ILE A 291 -7.26 2.43 -20.97
CA ILE A 291 -6.56 3.51 -20.23
C ILE A 291 -7.01 3.56 -18.77
N THR A 292 -8.32 3.42 -18.56
CA THR A 292 -8.92 3.46 -17.23
C THR A 292 -8.46 2.29 -16.36
N MET A 293 -8.38 1.09 -16.93
CA MET A 293 -7.93 -0.11 -16.22
C MET A 293 -6.44 -0.09 -15.94
N LEU A 294 -5.65 0.52 -16.83
CA LEU A 294 -4.22 0.69 -16.63
C LEU A 294 -3.89 1.76 -15.58
N ASN A 295 -4.82 2.63 -15.18
CA ASN A 295 -4.68 3.54 -14.03
C ASN A 295 -3.36 4.37 -14.02
N GLY A 296 -2.77 4.65 -15.18
CA GLY A 296 -1.45 5.31 -15.28
C GLY A 296 -0.26 4.40 -14.96
N LEU A 297 -0.36 3.09 -15.19
CA LEU A 297 0.74 2.13 -15.03
C LEU A 297 1.42 1.85 -16.37
N GLU A 298 2.57 2.48 -16.64
CA GLU A 298 3.55 2.07 -17.67
C GLU A 298 4.97 2.28 -17.11
N PRO A 299 6.01 1.51 -17.51
CA PRO A 299 6.08 0.26 -18.29
C PRO A 299 6.08 -1.01 -17.41
N TYR A 300 5.76 -0.89 -16.11
CA TYR A 300 5.90 -1.96 -15.11
C TYR A 300 4.60 -2.69 -14.75
N ALA A 301 3.51 -2.44 -15.49
CA ALA A 301 2.29 -3.23 -15.33
C ALA A 301 2.66 -4.71 -15.47
N SER A 302 2.46 -5.45 -14.38
CA SER A 302 2.90 -6.85 -14.30
C SER A 302 2.26 -7.65 -15.43
N LYS A 303 2.90 -8.73 -15.87
CA LYS A 303 2.31 -9.64 -16.86
C LYS A 303 0.88 -10.06 -16.45
N LYS A 304 0.66 -10.24 -15.15
CA LYS A 304 -0.63 -10.52 -14.53
C LYS A 304 -1.67 -9.41 -14.80
N THR A 305 -1.31 -8.14 -14.69
CA THR A 305 -2.19 -7.00 -15.01
C THR A 305 -2.62 -6.99 -16.48
N TYR A 306 -1.68 -7.27 -17.40
CA TYR A 306 -1.99 -7.38 -18.82
C TYR A 306 -2.83 -8.62 -19.17
N ASP A 307 -2.55 -9.76 -18.52
CA ASP A 307 -3.34 -10.98 -18.66
C ASP A 307 -4.78 -10.75 -18.14
N GLU A 308 -4.95 -10.00 -17.06
CA GLU A 308 -6.25 -9.65 -16.48
C GLU A 308 -7.08 -8.72 -17.38
N ILE A 309 -6.48 -7.65 -17.91
CA ILE A 309 -7.12 -6.80 -18.92
C ILE A 309 -7.48 -7.62 -20.17
N GLY A 310 -6.60 -8.55 -20.55
CA GLY A 310 -6.78 -9.41 -21.71
C GLY A 310 -7.98 -10.34 -21.54
N ASN A 311 -8.14 -10.89 -20.35
CA ASN A 311 -9.27 -11.75 -20.02
C ASN A 311 -10.58 -10.96 -19.93
N GLU A 312 -10.58 -9.73 -19.41
CA GLU A 312 -11.80 -8.91 -19.29
C GLU A 312 -12.30 -8.40 -20.66
N LEU A 313 -11.36 -7.95 -21.51
CA LEU A 313 -11.69 -7.38 -22.82
C LEU A 313 -11.67 -8.41 -23.93
N ASN A 314 -11.32 -9.65 -23.63
CA ASN A 314 -11.07 -10.73 -24.59
C ASN A 314 -10.03 -10.32 -25.64
N LEU A 315 -8.91 -9.76 -25.18
CA LEU A 315 -7.82 -9.23 -25.99
C LEU A 315 -6.50 -9.90 -25.62
N SER A 316 -5.58 -10.00 -26.59
CA SER A 316 -4.19 -10.37 -26.26
C SER A 316 -3.45 -9.19 -25.64
N ILE A 317 -2.40 -9.47 -24.86
CA ILE A 317 -1.48 -8.44 -24.33
C ILE A 317 -0.98 -7.52 -25.45
N ALA A 318 -0.61 -8.09 -26.61
CA ALA A 318 -0.14 -7.31 -27.75
C ALA A 318 -1.22 -6.34 -28.28
N LYS A 319 -2.48 -6.75 -28.24
CA LYS A 319 -3.61 -5.92 -28.65
C LYS A 319 -3.90 -4.81 -27.63
N ILE A 320 -3.77 -5.09 -26.34
CA ILE A 320 -3.89 -4.08 -25.27
C ILE A 320 -2.83 -2.99 -25.41
N LYS A 321 -1.56 -3.37 -25.56
CA LYS A 321 -0.45 -2.43 -25.78
C LYS A 321 -0.64 -1.59 -27.04
N SER A 322 -1.22 -2.18 -28.10
CA SER A 322 -1.56 -1.45 -29.32
C SER A 322 -2.68 -0.43 -29.10
N ILE A 323 -3.70 -0.75 -28.29
CA ILE A 323 -4.82 0.14 -27.96
C ILE A 323 -4.32 1.29 -27.09
N GLU A 324 -3.52 0.99 -26.05
CA GLU A 324 -2.89 1.99 -25.21
C GLU A 324 -2.05 2.98 -26.03
N LYS A 325 -1.15 2.46 -26.88
CA LYS A 325 -0.33 3.29 -27.76
C LYS A 325 -1.19 4.20 -28.66
N THR A 326 -2.24 3.63 -29.28
CA THR A 326 -3.15 4.39 -30.14
C THR A 326 -3.84 5.51 -29.37
N ALA A 327 -4.27 5.23 -28.14
CA ALA A 327 -4.96 6.20 -27.32
C ALA A 327 -4.01 7.31 -26.81
N VAL A 328 -2.78 6.96 -26.42
CA VAL A 328 -1.72 7.93 -26.09
C VAL A 328 -1.42 8.85 -27.29
N ASP A 329 -1.30 8.27 -28.49
CA ASP A 329 -1.04 9.04 -29.73
C ASP A 329 -2.19 10.00 -30.04
N LYS A 330 -3.45 9.58 -29.89
CA LYS A 330 -4.65 10.45 -30.05
C LYS A 330 -4.65 11.60 -29.04
N ILE A 331 -4.35 11.33 -27.78
CA ILE A 331 -4.30 12.35 -26.72
C ILE A 331 -3.16 13.36 -26.99
N ASN A 332 -2.00 12.90 -27.43
CA ASN A 332 -0.87 13.76 -27.80
C ASN A 332 -1.21 14.70 -28.97
N GLN A 333 -2.07 14.29 -29.90
CA GLN A 333 -2.54 15.16 -31.00
C GLN A 333 -3.46 16.29 -30.52
N ILE A 334 -4.17 16.11 -29.41
CA ILE A 334 -4.97 17.18 -28.78
C ILE A 334 -4.04 18.26 -28.21
N LYS A 335 -2.93 17.84 -27.57
CA LYS A 335 -1.92 18.74 -26.97
C LYS A 335 -1.24 19.66 -27.98
N ILE A 336 -1.22 19.31 -29.27
CA ILE A 336 -0.62 20.14 -30.34
C ILE A 336 -1.56 21.27 -30.80
N LYS A 337 -2.85 21.23 -30.45
CA LYS A 337 -3.87 22.18 -30.92
C LYS A 337 -4.30 23.27 -29.93
N THR A 338 -3.87 23.18 -28.67
CA THR A 338 -4.10 24.17 -27.59
C THR A 338 -2.79 24.83 -27.20
#